data_AF-A0A950AZT3-F1
#
_entry.id   AF-A0A950AZT3-F1
#
_cell.length_a   1.000
_cell.length_b   1.000
_cell.length_c   1.000
_cell.angle_alpha   90.00
_cell.angle_beta   90.00
_cell.angle_gamma   90.00
#
_symmetry.space_group_name_H-M   'P 1'
#
loop_
_entity.id
_entity.type
_entity.pdbx_description
1 polymer ?
#
loop_
_entity_poly.entity_id
_entity_poly.type
_entity_poly.pdbx_seq_one_letter_code
_entity_poly.pdbx_strand_id
1 'polypeptide(L)' 'MKAALRTALCSLVGVEYPIVQTGMGWVSGPELTAATSNAGGLGILAAAVMQMDELL' A
#
# COMPACT_ATOMS: atom_id res chain seq x y z
N MET A 1 -16.94 15.53 -3.45
CA MET A 1 -17.21 14.08 -3.38
C MET A 1 -16.03 13.39 -2.69
N LYS A 2 -15.99 13.36 -1.35
CA LYS A 2 -14.91 12.74 -0.55
C LYS A 2 -15.40 11.98 0.69
N ALA A 3 -16.61 12.29 1.21
CA ALA A 3 -17.15 11.64 2.40
C ALA A 3 -17.58 10.17 2.19
N ALA A 4 -18.08 9.81 1.01
CA ALA A 4 -18.67 8.48 0.78
C ALA A 4 -17.65 7.32 0.84
N LEU A 5 -16.36 7.59 0.63
CA LEU A 5 -15.31 6.57 0.66
C LEU A 5 -14.45 6.65 1.93
N ARG A 6 -14.71 7.57 2.87
CA ARG A 6 -13.86 7.66 4.08
C ARG A 6 -14.33 6.64 5.12
N THR A 7 -13.48 5.67 5.45
CA THR A 7 -13.74 4.63 6.46
C THR A 7 -12.78 4.75 7.64
N ALA A 8 -12.98 3.96 8.70
CA ALA A 8 -12.08 3.91 9.85
C ALA A 8 -10.63 3.52 9.46
N LEU A 9 -10.46 2.74 8.38
CA LEU A 9 -9.15 2.38 7.83
C LEU A 9 -8.33 3.63 7.48
N CYS A 10 -8.94 4.64 6.86
CA CYS A 10 -8.25 5.86 6.43
C CYS A 10 -7.56 6.56 7.60
N SER A 11 -8.26 6.65 8.75
CA SER A 11 -7.70 7.26 9.96
C SER A 11 -6.71 6.34 10.68
N LEU A 12 -6.90 5.01 10.61
CA LEU A 12 -6.03 4.04 11.26
C LEU A 12 -4.61 4.05 10.67
N VAL A 13 -4.49 4.14 9.34
CA VAL A 13 -3.19 4.03 8.64
C VAL A 13 -2.74 5.32 7.94
N GLY A 14 -3.52 6.40 8.04
CA GLY A 14 -3.14 7.72 7.54
C GLY A 14 -3.25 7.90 6.01
N VAL A 15 -4.20 7.22 5.37
CA VAL A 15 -4.40 7.26 3.90
C VAL A 15 -5.64 8.09 3.51
N GLU A 16 -5.69 8.59 2.27
CA GLU A 16 -6.82 9.36 1.75
C GLU A 16 -7.99 8.46 1.33
N TYR A 17 -7.68 7.31 0.73
CA TYR A 17 -8.64 6.36 0.20
C TYR A 17 -8.55 5.02 0.92
N PRO A 18 -9.68 4.32 1.17
CA PRO A 18 -9.70 3.02 1.82
C PRO A 18 -9.32 1.90 0.83
N ILE A 19 -8.31 2.14 0.01
CA ILE A 19 -7.84 1.24 -1.03
C ILE A 19 -6.54 0.63 -0.56
N VAL A 20 -6.49 -0.70 -0.55
CA VAL A 20 -5.31 -1.47 -0.17
C VAL A 20 -4.81 -2.19 -1.42
N GLN A 21 -3.54 -2.00 -1.74
CA GLN A 21 -2.87 -2.76 -2.79
C GLN A 21 -2.37 -4.09 -2.20
N THR A 22 -2.78 -5.21 -2.80
CA THR A 22 -2.47 -6.55 -2.29
C THR A 22 -0.99 -6.90 -2.45
N GLY A 23 -0.32 -7.32 -1.38
CA GLY A 23 1.05 -7.82 -1.40
C GLY A 23 1.21 -9.14 -2.16
N MET A 24 1.29 -9.06 -3.49
CA MET A 24 1.53 -10.20 -4.38
C MET A 24 3.04 -10.36 -4.64
N GLY A 25 3.59 -11.54 -4.36
CA GLY A 25 5.00 -11.84 -4.68
C GLY A 25 5.31 -11.60 -6.15
N TRP A 26 6.50 -11.07 -6.44
CA TRP A 26 7.00 -10.72 -7.79
C TRP A 26 6.23 -9.61 -8.54
N VAL A 27 5.09 -9.14 -8.01
CA VAL A 27 4.30 -8.06 -8.61
C VAL A 27 4.34 -6.80 -7.74
N SER A 28 4.23 -6.97 -6.43
CA SER A 28 4.24 -5.88 -5.47
C SER A 28 5.65 -5.45 -5.08
N GLY A 29 6.35 -4.88 -6.05
CA GLY A 29 7.66 -4.25 -5.86
C GLY A 29 7.58 -2.84 -5.25
N PRO A 30 8.74 -2.20 -5.03
CA PRO A 30 8.81 -0.87 -4.43
C PRO A 30 8.10 0.19 -5.26
N GLU A 31 8.15 0.12 -6.60
CA GLU A 31 7.52 1.10 -7.48
C GLU A 31 5.99 1.09 -7.35
N LEU A 32 5.37 -0.09 -7.36
CA LEU A 32 3.92 -0.22 -7.20
C LEU A 32 3.46 0.20 -5.79
N THR A 33 4.23 -0.19 -4.78
CA THR A 33 3.97 0.15 -3.38
C THR A 33 4.03 1.67 -3.18
N ALA A 34 5.07 2.33 -3.71
CA ALA A 34 5.25 3.77 -3.63
C ALA A 34 4.19 4.52 -4.45
N ALA A 35 3.89 4.08 -5.67
CA ALA A 35 2.85 4.68 -6.51
C ALA A 35 1.47 4.64 -5.82
N THR A 36 1.13 3.51 -5.20
CA THR A 36 -0.13 3.37 -4.43
C THR A 36 -0.17 4.34 -3.26
N SER A 37 0.92 4.41 -2.50
CA SER A 37 1.02 5.28 -1.32
C SER A 37 0.93 6.76 -1.71
N ASN A 38 1.64 7.16 -2.77
CA ASN A 38 1.60 8.52 -3.31
C ASN A 38 0.23 8.90 -3.88
N ALA A 39 -0.53 7.93 -4.40
CA ALA A 39 -1.91 8.13 -4.84
C ALA A 39 -2.92 8.20 -3.68
N GLY A 40 -2.48 8.03 -2.43
CA GLY A 40 -3.30 8.15 -1.23
C GLY A 40 -3.95 6.85 -0.77
N GLY A 41 -3.52 5.68 -1.26
CA GLY A 41 -3.91 4.37 -0.75
C GLY A 41 -2.86 3.73 0.16
N LEU A 42 -3.11 2.52 0.66
CA LEU A 42 -2.13 1.73 1.41
C LEU A 42 -1.38 0.79 0.45
N GLY A 43 -0.11 1.06 0.18
CA GLY A 43 0.80 0.15 -0.53
C GLY A 43 1.37 -0.94 0.39
N ILE A 44 1.57 -2.15 -0.13
CA ILE A 44 2.13 -3.29 0.61
C ILE A 44 3.28 -3.92 -0.20
N LEU A 45 4.52 -3.72 0.24
CA LEU A 45 5.69 -4.39 -0.35
C LEU A 45 5.62 -5.91 -0.06
N ALA A 46 5.70 -6.73 -1.11
CA ALA A 46 5.67 -8.19 -0.95
C ALA A 46 7.04 -8.76 -0.52
N ALA A 47 7.41 -8.54 0.74
CA ALA A 47 8.68 -8.99 1.30
C ALA A 47 8.81 -10.53 1.47
N ALA A 48 7.71 -11.28 1.33
CA ALA A 48 7.71 -12.74 1.54
C ALA A 48 8.61 -13.52 0.56
N VAL A 49 8.96 -12.94 -0.58
CA VAL A 49 9.86 -13.54 -1.59
C VAL A 49 11.25 -12.89 -1.60
N MET A 50 11.49 -11.90 -0.75
CA MET A 50 12.75 -11.15 -0.69
C MET A 50 13.74 -11.79 0.28
N GLN A 51 15.03 -11.67 -0.05
CA GLN A 51 16.12 -11.86 0.91
C GLN A 51 16.23 -10.62 1.83
N MET A 52 16.92 -10.78 2.96
CA MET A 52 17.02 -9.70 3.97
C MET A 52 17.78 -8.48 3.46
N ASP A 53 18.77 -8.67 2.60
CA ASP A 53 19.53 -7.60 1.95
C ASP A 53 18.69 -6.83 0.92
N GLU A 54 17.66 -7.43 0.34
CA GLU A 54 16.73 -6.75 -0.57
C GLU A 54 15.68 -5.90 0.16
N LEU A 55 15.41 -6.21 1.44
CA LEU A 55 14.42 -5.51 2.26
C LEU A 55 14.98 -4.28 3.00
N LEU A 56 16.27 -4.30 3.34
CA LEU A 56 16.97 -3.25 4.10
C LEU A 56 17.35 -2.05 3.22
#